data_AF-A0A960VC98-F1
#
_entry.id   AF-A0A960VC98-F1
#
_cell.length_a   1.000
_cell.length_b   1.000
_cell.length_c   1.000
_cell.angle_alpha   90.00
_cell.angle_beta   90.00
_cell.angle_gamma   90.00
#
_symmetry.space_group_name_H-M   'P 1'
#
loop_
_entity.id
_entity.type
_entity.pdbx_description
1 polymer ?
#
loop_
_entity_poly.entity_id
_entity_poly.type
_entity_poly.pdbx_seq_one_letter_code
_entity_poly.pdbx_strand_id
1 'polypeptide(L)'
;MKILIYIILISLISISNCKEGKEEKVNNNSSGQEEIKVENNSKKNGEENEETSILDIKEKYKIIEQSVLREEKYPLNCDVGENTLSFFYDKDELKKIIYKIGADHGYEKKNYYFWNGKVFFIFIEGGTWRFETEHTTIDTFYQKRYYIQNDQPIRCLEKEVEGKKDLEKRLTTLPNKEIKECSNQSEEFKNLFITIEDVKKAVKLKQYEKLCL
;
A
#
# COMPACT_ATOMS: atom_id res chain seq x y z
N MET A 1 -40.73 -35.02 39.23
CA MET A 1 -39.42 -35.17 39.90
C MET A 1 -38.35 -34.76 38.89
N LYS A 2 -37.53 -33.71 38.99
CA LYS A 2 -37.22 -32.68 40.00
C LYS A 2 -36.83 -31.40 39.21
N ILE A 3 -37.45 -30.27 39.54
CA ILE A 3 -36.85 -28.92 39.79
C ILE A 3 -35.93 -28.39 38.65
N LEU A 4 -36.29 -27.48 37.73
CA LEU A 4 -36.85 -26.10 37.81
C LEU A 4 -36.06 -25.14 38.74
N ILE A 5 -35.61 -24.01 38.19
CA ILE A 5 -35.23 -22.74 38.87
C ILE A 5 -33.77 -22.62 39.32
N TYR A 6 -33.01 -21.74 38.64
CA TYR A 6 -32.12 -20.77 39.31
C TYR A 6 -32.12 -19.46 38.51
N ILE A 7 -33.14 -18.66 38.82
CA ILE A 7 -33.29 -17.25 38.49
C ILE A 7 -32.65 -16.46 39.64
N ILE A 8 -31.78 -15.50 39.28
CA ILE A 8 -31.53 -14.17 39.90
C ILE A 8 -31.31 -14.13 41.43
N LEU A 9 -30.20 -13.53 41.88
CA LEU A 9 -30.20 -12.36 42.79
C LEU A 9 -28.77 -11.93 43.19
N ILE A 10 -28.46 -10.65 42.88
CA ILE A 10 -27.89 -9.61 43.78
C ILE A 10 -26.42 -9.81 44.24
N SER A 11 -25.48 -8.86 44.17
CA SER A 11 -25.43 -7.41 44.50
C SER A 11 -24.13 -6.85 43.88
N LEU A 12 -24.08 -5.73 43.17
CA LEU A 12 -24.09 -4.32 43.62
C LEU A 12 -23.16 -4.00 44.80
N ILE A 13 -22.51 -2.82 44.71
CA ILE A 13 -21.59 -2.13 45.66
C ILE A 13 -20.12 -2.49 45.38
N SER A 14 -19.23 -1.59 44.92
CA SER A 14 -18.95 -0.26 45.50
C SER A 14 -18.57 0.80 44.46
N ILE A 15 -19.15 1.97 44.67
CA ILE A 15 -18.77 3.28 44.13
C ILE A 15 -17.43 3.69 44.76
N SER A 16 -16.47 4.15 43.97
CA SER A 16 -15.33 4.94 44.44
C SER A 16 -15.42 6.32 43.79
N ASN A 17 -15.74 7.28 44.64
CA ASN A 17 -15.90 8.70 44.41
C ASN A 17 -14.55 9.44 44.53
N CYS A 18 -14.53 10.72 44.12
CA CYS A 18 -13.52 11.77 44.29
C CYS A 18 -12.32 11.77 43.32
N LYS A 19 -11.94 12.89 42.68
CA LYS A 19 -12.07 14.29 43.13
C LYS A 19 -12.06 15.25 41.93
N GLU A 20 -12.96 16.21 41.97
CA GLU A 20 -12.91 17.47 41.20
C GLU A 20 -12.09 18.52 41.97
N GLY A 21 -11.52 19.46 41.21
CA GLY A 21 -10.98 20.72 41.71
C GLY A 21 -9.74 21.14 40.91
N LYS A 22 -9.61 22.36 40.39
CA LYS A 22 -10.43 23.58 40.46
C LYS A 22 -10.05 24.44 39.25
N GLU A 23 -11.02 25.12 38.66
CA GLU A 23 -10.75 26.35 37.90
C GLU A 23 -10.34 27.45 38.89
N GLU A 24 -9.29 28.18 38.55
CA GLU A 24 -8.93 29.43 39.21
C GLU A 24 -9.07 30.57 38.20
N LYS A 25 -10.07 31.42 38.45
CA LYS A 25 -10.18 32.75 37.84
C LYS A 25 -9.36 33.71 38.69
N VAL A 26 -8.40 34.39 38.08
CA VAL A 26 -7.86 35.66 38.60
C VAL A 26 -8.03 36.72 37.52
N ASN A 27 -8.87 37.70 37.86
CA ASN A 27 -9.04 38.96 37.18
C ASN A 27 -8.15 39.97 37.92
N ASN A 28 -7.41 40.83 37.21
CA ASN A 28 -7.32 42.27 37.50
C ASN A 28 -6.51 43.03 36.43
N ASN A 29 -7.15 44.09 35.95
CA ASN A 29 -6.69 45.08 34.98
C ASN A 29 -5.44 45.86 35.43
N SER A 30 -4.63 46.34 34.46
CA SER A 30 -4.39 47.78 34.25
C SER A 30 -3.53 48.08 33.01
N SER A 31 -4.14 48.80 32.07
CA SER A 31 -3.63 49.95 31.28
C SER A 31 -2.38 49.84 30.39
N GLY A 32 -2.58 50.08 29.09
CA GLY A 32 -1.55 50.57 28.16
C GLY A 32 -1.82 50.17 26.71
N GLN A 33 -2.22 51.13 25.87
CA GLN A 33 -2.62 51.00 24.46
C GLN A 33 -1.48 50.57 23.53
N GLU A 34 -1.75 49.72 22.55
CA GLU A 34 -1.68 50.01 21.09
C GLU A 34 -1.88 48.72 20.25
N GLU A 35 -2.29 48.91 19.00
CA GLU A 35 -2.77 47.95 18.01
C GLU A 35 -1.89 46.69 17.82
N ILE A 36 -2.53 45.55 17.58
CA ILE A 36 -2.48 44.79 16.31
C ILE A 36 -3.65 43.79 16.32
N LYS A 37 -4.54 43.87 15.32
CA LYS A 37 -5.45 42.76 14.97
C LYS A 37 -4.60 41.61 14.43
N VAL A 38 -4.26 40.64 15.29
CA VAL A 38 -3.91 39.29 14.81
C VAL A 38 -5.15 38.43 14.97
N GLU A 39 -5.77 38.14 13.83
CA GLU A 39 -6.75 37.07 13.70
C GLU A 39 -6.21 35.79 14.33
N ASN A 40 -6.85 35.36 15.41
CA ASN A 40 -6.73 33.99 15.90
C ASN A 40 -7.39 33.05 14.89
N ASN A 41 -6.68 32.72 13.81
CA ASN A 41 -6.99 31.55 13.01
C ASN A 41 -6.47 30.30 13.73
N SER A 42 -7.26 29.86 14.71
CA SER A 42 -7.26 28.46 15.10
C SER A 42 -7.84 27.63 13.94
N LYS A 43 -7.09 26.58 13.59
CA LYS A 43 -7.37 25.50 12.61
C LYS A 43 -7.09 25.80 11.13
N LYS A 44 -5.93 25.31 10.69
CA LYS A 44 -5.90 24.29 9.62
C LYS A 44 -4.88 23.23 9.99
N ASN A 45 -5.32 21.98 9.95
CA ASN A 45 -4.51 20.77 10.10
C ASN A 45 -3.25 20.89 9.24
N GLY A 46 -2.08 20.52 9.79
CA GLY A 46 -0.85 20.46 9.03
C GLY A 46 -1.02 19.48 7.87
N GLU A 47 -1.07 20.01 6.65
CA GLU A 47 -0.86 19.21 5.45
C GLU A 47 0.58 18.72 5.50
N GLU A 48 0.75 17.44 5.80
CA GLU A 48 2.01 16.74 5.57
C GLU A 48 2.34 16.88 4.08
N ASN A 49 3.51 17.43 3.77
CA ASN A 49 3.88 17.64 2.38
C ASN A 49 4.19 16.31 1.68
N GLU A 50 3.99 16.25 0.36
CA GLU A 50 4.15 15.02 -0.44
C GLU A 50 5.50 14.32 -0.17
N GLU A 51 6.60 15.06 -0.12
CA GLU A 51 7.93 14.49 0.12
C GLU A 51 8.04 13.80 1.48
N THR A 52 7.42 14.35 2.52
CA THR A 52 7.38 13.70 3.84
C THR A 52 6.62 12.38 3.76
N SER A 53 5.47 12.35 3.07
CA SER A 53 4.72 11.12 2.81
C SER A 53 5.55 10.10 2.00
N ILE A 54 6.30 10.54 0.99
CA ILE A 54 7.16 9.65 0.19
C ILE A 54 8.28 9.03 1.03
N LEU A 55 8.88 9.80 1.94
CA LEU A 55 9.92 9.30 2.85
C LEU A 55 9.36 8.24 3.81
N ASP A 56 8.19 8.50 4.40
CA ASP A 56 7.49 7.52 5.25
C ASP A 56 7.15 6.24 4.49
N ILE A 57 6.64 6.34 3.25
CA ILE A 57 6.38 5.18 2.39
C ILE A 57 7.66 4.38 2.14
N LYS A 58 8.78 5.04 1.84
CA LYS A 58 10.07 4.35 1.61
C LYS A 58 10.57 3.62 2.86
N GLU A 59 10.39 4.19 4.03
CA GLU A 59 10.79 3.54 5.28
C GLU A 59 9.91 2.32 5.58
N LYS A 60 8.59 2.43 5.42
CA LYS A 60 7.66 1.29 5.54
C LYS A 60 7.99 0.17 4.55
N TYR A 61 8.26 0.52 3.29
CA TYR A 61 8.71 -0.43 2.27
C TYR A 61 9.98 -1.17 2.72
N LYS A 62 10.98 -0.42 3.20
CA LYS A 62 12.25 -0.98 3.67
C LYS A 62 12.05 -1.92 4.85
N ILE A 63 11.21 -1.55 5.82
CA ILE A 63 10.85 -2.40 6.97
C ILE A 63 10.28 -3.73 6.46
N ILE A 64 9.33 -3.70 5.54
CA ILE A 64 8.70 -4.92 4.99
C ILE A 64 9.72 -5.79 4.25
N GLU A 65 10.55 -5.22 3.38
CA GLU A 65 11.55 -5.98 2.61
C GLU A 65 12.67 -6.58 3.46
N GLN A 66 12.94 -6.01 4.63
CA GLN A 66 13.96 -6.50 5.55
C GLN A 66 13.40 -7.44 6.64
N SER A 67 12.07 -7.58 6.70
CA SER A 67 11.39 -8.43 7.67
C SER A 67 11.38 -9.90 7.24
N VAL A 68 11.46 -10.80 8.22
CA VAL A 68 11.18 -12.23 7.99
C VAL A 68 9.67 -12.42 8.08
N LEU A 69 9.03 -12.64 6.93
CA LEU A 69 7.59 -12.79 6.81
C LEU A 69 7.22 -14.25 6.53
N ARG A 70 6.07 -14.67 7.05
CA ARG A 70 5.48 -15.97 6.70
C ARG A 70 4.88 -15.87 5.30
N GLU A 71 5.34 -16.72 4.39
CA GLU A 71 4.84 -16.78 3.01
C GLU A 71 3.75 -17.86 2.85
N GLU A 72 2.66 -17.50 2.19
CA GLU A 72 1.71 -18.44 1.60
C GLU A 72 1.78 -18.31 0.07
N LYS A 73 2.21 -19.38 -0.60
CA LYS A 73 2.41 -19.37 -2.05
C LYS A 73 1.42 -20.28 -2.76
N TYR A 74 0.80 -19.75 -3.79
CA TYR A 74 -0.21 -20.39 -4.61
C TYR A 74 0.28 -20.42 -6.07
N PRO A 75 0.60 -21.59 -6.64
CA PRO A 75 0.85 -21.69 -8.07
C PRO A 75 -0.46 -21.42 -8.83
N LEU A 76 -0.36 -20.67 -9.92
CA LEU A 76 -1.49 -20.39 -10.80
C LEU A 76 -1.33 -21.24 -12.05
N ASN A 77 -2.37 -21.98 -12.41
CA ASN A 77 -2.36 -22.85 -13.57
C ASN A 77 -2.83 -22.07 -14.81
N CYS A 78 -1.97 -21.19 -15.31
CA CYS A 78 -2.20 -20.51 -16.58
C CYS A 78 -1.47 -21.26 -17.71
N ASP A 79 -1.98 -21.16 -18.93
CA ASP A 79 -1.57 -22.01 -20.06
C ASP A 79 -0.07 -21.95 -20.40
N VAL A 80 0.60 -20.84 -20.06
CA VAL A 80 2.02 -20.61 -20.36
C VAL A 80 2.72 -19.92 -19.19
N GLY A 81 4.03 -20.17 -19.04
CA GLY A 81 4.91 -19.46 -18.09
C GLY A 81 4.81 -19.90 -16.62
N GLU A 82 5.66 -19.30 -15.78
CA GLU A 82 5.60 -19.47 -14.33
C GLU A 82 4.71 -18.42 -13.70
N ASN A 83 3.54 -18.85 -13.24
CA ASN A 83 2.53 -17.98 -12.66
C ASN A 83 2.36 -18.28 -11.17
N THR A 84 2.53 -17.27 -10.33
CA THR A 84 2.48 -17.43 -8.88
C THR A 84 1.83 -16.25 -8.19
N LEU A 85 1.01 -16.57 -7.19
CA LEU A 85 0.45 -15.62 -6.25
C LEU A 85 1.01 -15.93 -4.86
N SER A 86 1.64 -14.96 -4.21
CA SER A 86 2.26 -15.15 -2.90
C SER A 86 1.80 -14.06 -1.92
N PHE A 87 1.44 -14.45 -0.71
CA PHE A 87 1.03 -13.56 0.37
C PHE A 87 2.07 -13.63 1.48
N PHE A 88 2.45 -12.48 2.03
CA PHE A 88 3.44 -12.39 3.08
C PHE A 88 2.83 -11.72 4.31
N TYR A 89 2.96 -12.37 5.45
CA TYR A 89 2.36 -11.97 6.71
C TYR A 89 3.41 -11.74 7.78
N ASP A 90 3.21 -10.68 8.57
CA ASP A 90 3.81 -10.55 9.90
C ASP A 90 2.75 -10.99 10.92
N LYS A 91 2.96 -12.16 11.52
CA LYS A 91 1.93 -12.89 12.28
C LYS A 91 0.67 -13.10 11.42
N ASP A 92 -0.39 -12.37 11.74
CA ASP A 92 -1.69 -12.41 11.04
C ASP A 92 -1.95 -11.15 10.20
N GLU A 93 -1.04 -10.17 10.20
CA GLU A 93 -1.18 -8.95 9.41
C GLU A 93 -0.56 -9.14 8.02
N LEU A 94 -1.38 -8.97 6.98
CA LEU A 94 -0.91 -8.98 5.59
C LEU A 94 -0.01 -7.77 5.34
N LYS A 95 1.22 -8.02 4.89
CA LYS A 95 2.22 -6.97 4.59
C LYS A 95 2.50 -6.83 3.10
N LYS A 96 2.48 -7.93 2.34
CA LYS A 96 2.81 -7.92 0.92
C LYS A 96 2.04 -8.98 0.14
N ILE A 97 1.63 -8.63 -1.08
CA ILE A 97 1.19 -9.58 -2.09
C ILE A 97 2.16 -9.50 -3.26
N ILE A 98 2.61 -10.64 -3.77
CA ILE A 98 3.34 -10.75 -5.03
C ILE A 98 2.47 -11.51 -6.01
N TYR A 99 2.17 -10.87 -7.13
CA TYR A 99 1.46 -11.47 -8.25
C TYR A 99 2.38 -11.49 -9.47
N LYS A 100 2.85 -12.68 -9.86
CA LYS A 100 3.75 -12.89 -10.99
C LYS A 100 3.01 -13.66 -12.07
N ILE A 101 2.98 -13.11 -13.28
CA ILE A 101 2.46 -13.74 -14.48
C ILE A 101 3.54 -13.75 -15.54
N GLY A 102 3.72 -14.90 -16.19
CA GLY A 102 4.60 -15.07 -17.33
C GLY A 102 3.82 -15.56 -18.53
N ALA A 103 4.25 -15.16 -19.72
CA ALA A 103 3.77 -15.65 -20.99
C ALA A 103 4.95 -15.85 -21.95
N ASP A 104 4.67 -16.40 -23.13
CA ASP A 104 5.71 -16.71 -24.13
C ASP A 104 6.59 -15.50 -24.49
N HIS A 105 5.99 -14.30 -24.53
CA HIS A 105 6.66 -13.06 -24.97
C HIS A 105 7.05 -12.11 -23.82
N GLY A 106 6.96 -12.55 -22.56
CA GLY A 106 7.34 -11.69 -21.44
C GLY A 106 6.82 -12.12 -20.09
N TYR A 107 7.01 -11.26 -19.09
CA TYR A 107 6.49 -11.45 -17.75
C TYR A 107 6.17 -10.10 -17.10
N GLU A 108 5.31 -10.16 -16.09
CA GLU A 108 5.03 -9.05 -15.20
C GLU A 108 4.93 -9.56 -13.76
N LYS A 109 5.51 -8.80 -12.84
CA LYS A 109 5.44 -9.03 -11.40
C LYS A 109 4.98 -7.76 -10.70
N LYS A 110 3.81 -7.86 -10.06
CA LYS A 110 3.21 -6.79 -9.26
C LYS A 110 3.41 -7.11 -7.78
N ASN A 111 4.01 -6.17 -7.06
CA ASN A 111 4.21 -6.25 -5.63
C ASN A 111 3.32 -5.18 -4.98
N TYR A 112 2.40 -5.59 -4.14
CA TYR A 112 1.49 -4.70 -3.40
C TYR A 112 1.90 -4.71 -1.94
N TYR A 113 2.13 -3.54 -1.35
CA TYR A 113 2.56 -3.39 0.03
C TYR A 113 1.46 -2.78 0.88
N PHE A 114 1.26 -3.37 2.04
CA PHE A 114 0.15 -3.05 2.94
C PHE A 114 0.67 -2.52 4.27
N TRP A 115 0.00 -1.48 4.76
CA TRP A 115 0.21 -0.92 6.10
C TRP A 115 -1.14 -0.58 6.70
N ASN A 116 -1.43 -1.07 7.92
CA ASN A 116 -2.74 -0.93 8.55
C ASN A 116 -3.89 -1.39 7.63
N GLY A 117 -3.67 -2.49 6.90
CA GLY A 117 -4.65 -3.06 5.97
C GLY A 117 -4.90 -2.28 4.68
N LYS A 118 -4.21 -1.15 4.44
CA LYS A 118 -4.33 -0.36 3.22
C LYS A 118 -3.08 -0.48 2.34
N VAL A 119 -3.27 -0.42 1.02
CA VAL A 119 -2.16 -0.37 0.07
C VAL A 119 -1.52 1.01 0.16
N PHE A 120 -0.21 1.06 0.42
CA PHE A 120 0.53 2.33 0.49
C PHE A 120 1.62 2.43 -0.59
N PHE A 121 2.00 1.29 -1.18
CA PHE A 121 3.02 1.25 -2.23
C PHE A 121 2.76 0.08 -3.18
N ILE A 122 2.97 0.32 -4.47
CA ILE A 122 2.93 -0.71 -5.51
C ILE A 122 4.22 -0.63 -6.30
N PHE A 123 4.90 -1.76 -6.46
CA PHE A 123 6.08 -1.90 -7.30
C PHE A 123 5.83 -2.96 -8.37
N ILE A 124 5.90 -2.53 -9.63
CA ILE A 124 5.71 -3.39 -10.80
C ILE A 124 7.05 -3.49 -11.51
N GLU A 125 7.43 -4.70 -11.88
CA GLU A 125 8.56 -4.95 -12.77
C GLU A 125 8.14 -5.97 -13.82
N GLY A 126 8.63 -5.79 -15.03
CA GLY A 126 8.31 -6.69 -16.12
C GLY A 126 9.32 -6.62 -17.22
N GLY A 127 9.20 -7.55 -18.14
CA GLY A 127 10.04 -7.64 -19.30
C GLY A 127 9.31 -8.27 -20.46
N THR A 128 9.56 -7.78 -21.66
CA THR A 128 9.09 -8.38 -22.90
C THR A 128 10.26 -8.53 -23.85
N TRP A 129 10.09 -9.39 -24.86
CA TRP A 129 11.04 -9.50 -25.95
C TRP A 129 10.31 -9.48 -27.29
N ARG A 130 11.00 -9.02 -28.33
CA ARG A 130 10.50 -9.01 -29.71
C ARG A 130 11.62 -9.33 -30.68
N PHE A 131 11.27 -9.88 -31.84
CA PHE A 131 12.21 -9.98 -32.94
C PHE A 131 12.55 -8.59 -33.49
N GLU A 132 13.84 -8.33 -33.64
CA GLU A 132 14.38 -7.23 -34.45
C GLU A 132 14.66 -7.72 -35.88
N THR A 133 15.14 -8.96 -35.98
CA THR A 133 15.31 -9.71 -37.23
C THR A 133 14.87 -11.17 -37.00
N GLU A 134 14.90 -12.02 -38.03
CA GLU A 134 14.56 -13.44 -37.92
C GLU A 134 15.45 -14.22 -36.93
N HIS A 135 16.62 -13.69 -36.58
CA HIS A 135 17.60 -14.37 -35.72
C HIS A 135 18.04 -13.53 -34.52
N THR A 136 17.50 -12.31 -34.37
CA THR A 136 17.86 -11.43 -33.26
C THR A 136 16.63 -10.92 -32.56
N THR A 137 16.64 -11.03 -31.23
CA THR A 137 15.65 -10.40 -30.37
C THR A 137 16.20 -9.12 -29.76
N ILE A 138 15.27 -8.27 -29.36
CA ILE A 138 15.48 -7.14 -28.47
C ILE A 138 14.56 -7.35 -27.27
N ASP A 139 15.10 -7.15 -26.08
CA ASP A 139 14.31 -7.22 -24.85
C ASP A 139 14.09 -5.80 -24.31
N THR A 140 12.94 -5.61 -23.66
CA THR A 140 12.54 -4.39 -22.97
C THR A 140 12.24 -4.73 -21.53
N PHE A 141 12.92 -4.08 -20.58
CA PHE A 141 12.62 -4.20 -19.15
C PHE A 141 12.12 -2.89 -18.59
N TYR A 142 11.11 -2.97 -17.73
CA TYR A 142 10.51 -1.79 -17.12
C TYR A 142 10.26 -1.98 -15.63
N GLN A 143 10.16 -0.84 -14.94
CA GLN A 143 9.76 -0.75 -13.54
C GLN A 143 8.81 0.42 -13.36
N LYS A 144 7.73 0.20 -12.60
CA LYS A 144 6.80 1.24 -12.17
C LYS A 144 6.65 1.25 -10.66
N ARG A 145 6.51 2.43 -10.07
CA ARG A 145 6.33 2.66 -8.63
C ARG A 145 5.16 3.59 -8.42
N TYR A 146 4.20 3.18 -7.61
CA TYR A 146 3.07 4.00 -7.20
C TYR A 146 3.14 4.22 -5.70
N TYR A 147 3.29 5.47 -5.29
CA TYR A 147 3.26 5.90 -3.90
C TYR A 147 1.83 6.35 -3.59
N ILE A 148 1.20 5.78 -2.57
CA ILE A 148 -0.24 5.92 -2.34
C ILE A 148 -0.49 6.43 -0.93
N GLN A 149 -1.28 7.49 -0.82
CA GLN A 149 -1.75 8.04 0.44
C GLN A 149 -3.24 8.32 0.32
N ASN A 150 -4.02 7.95 1.35
CA ASN A 150 -5.48 8.13 1.36
C ASN A 150 -6.17 7.54 0.11
N ASP A 151 -5.71 6.35 -0.33
CA ASP A 151 -6.24 5.63 -1.49
C ASP A 151 -6.09 6.41 -2.82
N GLN A 152 -5.19 7.40 -2.86
CA GLN A 152 -4.83 8.21 -4.03
C GLN A 152 -3.33 8.06 -4.33
N PRO A 153 -2.93 7.95 -5.61
CA PRO A 153 -1.52 8.01 -5.94
C PRO A 153 -1.04 9.45 -5.75
N ILE A 154 -0.01 9.63 -4.93
CA ILE A 154 0.64 10.94 -4.71
C ILE A 154 1.87 11.11 -5.60
N ARG A 155 2.46 10.00 -6.08
CA ARG A 155 3.56 10.00 -7.03
C ARG A 155 3.62 8.69 -7.79
N CYS A 156 3.93 8.77 -9.08
CA CYS A 156 4.08 7.62 -9.95
C CYS A 156 5.39 7.76 -10.71
N LEU A 157 6.25 6.75 -10.63
CA LEU A 157 7.55 6.76 -11.28
C LEU A 157 7.66 5.57 -12.21
N GLU A 158 8.30 5.78 -13.36
CA GLU A 158 8.64 4.73 -14.30
C GLU A 158 10.09 4.80 -14.75
N LYS A 159 10.61 3.67 -15.18
CA LYS A 159 11.81 3.59 -16.00
C LYS A 159 11.74 2.37 -16.88
N GLU A 160 12.31 2.50 -18.07
CA GLU A 160 12.30 1.47 -19.09
C GLU A 160 13.65 1.48 -19.81
N VAL A 161 14.11 0.29 -20.20
CA VAL A 161 15.29 0.11 -21.03
C VAL A 161 15.04 -0.96 -22.07
N GLU A 162 15.49 -0.70 -23.28
CA GLU A 162 15.45 -1.65 -24.40
C GLU A 162 16.88 -1.96 -24.90
N GLY A 163 17.10 -3.19 -25.36
CA GLY A 163 18.33 -3.59 -26.03
C GLY A 163 18.60 -5.10 -25.95
N LYS A 164 19.85 -5.49 -26.20
CA LYS A 164 20.25 -6.91 -26.31
C LYS A 164 21.09 -7.42 -25.15
N LYS A 165 21.69 -6.52 -24.37
CA LYS A 165 22.66 -6.84 -23.31
C LYS A 165 22.58 -5.84 -22.17
N ASP A 166 22.99 -6.30 -20.99
CA ASP A 166 23.16 -5.51 -19.77
C ASP A 166 21.92 -4.70 -19.35
N LEU A 167 20.72 -5.17 -19.69
CA LEU A 167 19.48 -4.43 -19.46
C LEU A 167 19.21 -4.21 -17.98
N GLU A 168 19.36 -5.23 -17.13
CA GLU A 168 19.18 -5.09 -15.69
C GLU A 168 20.10 -4.01 -15.11
N LYS A 169 21.40 -4.07 -15.45
CA LYS A 169 22.39 -3.08 -15.02
C LYS A 169 21.99 -1.68 -15.49
N ARG A 170 21.65 -1.52 -16.78
CA ARG A 170 21.20 -0.23 -17.32
C ARG A 170 19.94 0.27 -16.60
N LEU A 171 18.96 -0.60 -16.37
CA LEU A 171 17.73 -0.28 -15.66
C LEU A 171 18.03 0.20 -14.24
N THR A 172 18.95 -0.42 -13.51
CA THR A 172 19.31 0.03 -12.15
C THR A 172 19.93 1.44 -12.12
N THR A 173 20.69 1.80 -13.14
CA THR A 173 21.35 3.11 -13.25
C THR A 173 20.48 4.22 -13.85
N LEU A 174 19.40 3.86 -14.55
CA LEU A 174 18.50 4.83 -15.17
C LEU A 174 17.75 5.64 -14.09
N PRO A 175 17.71 6.97 -14.20
CA PRO A 175 16.90 7.79 -13.32
C PRO A 175 15.42 7.46 -13.54
N ASN A 176 14.65 7.55 -12.46
CA ASN A 176 13.20 7.46 -12.56
C ASN A 176 12.66 8.68 -13.31
N LYS A 177 11.66 8.45 -14.15
CA LYS A 177 10.83 9.49 -14.77
C LYS A 177 9.50 9.54 -14.03
N GLU A 178 9.01 10.74 -13.77
CA GLU A 178 7.69 10.92 -13.19
C GLU A 178 6.61 10.84 -14.26
N ILE A 179 5.55 10.08 -13.98
CA ILE A 179 4.41 9.93 -14.88
C ILE A 179 3.50 11.14 -14.70
N LYS A 180 3.34 11.94 -15.75
CA LYS A 180 2.58 13.20 -15.71
C LYS A 180 1.12 13.02 -15.32
N GLU A 181 0.50 11.90 -15.69
CA GLU A 181 -0.89 11.56 -15.38
C GLU A 181 -0.99 10.54 -14.24
N CYS A 182 -0.23 10.78 -13.17
CA CYS A 182 -0.34 10.03 -11.93
C CYS A 182 -1.65 10.39 -11.21
N SER A 183 -2.72 9.70 -11.55
CA SER A 183 -4.06 10.01 -11.08
C SER A 183 -4.82 8.72 -10.78
N ASN A 184 -5.70 8.77 -9.77
CA ASN A 184 -6.64 7.69 -9.49
C ASN A 184 -7.67 7.49 -10.60
N GLN A 185 -7.79 8.44 -11.53
CA GLN A 185 -8.67 8.34 -12.69
C GLN A 185 -8.03 7.59 -13.86
N SER A 186 -6.71 7.40 -13.85
CA SER A 186 -6.04 6.65 -14.91
C SER A 186 -6.51 5.21 -14.91
N GLU A 187 -6.75 4.68 -16.10
CA GLU A 187 -7.23 3.32 -16.27
C GLU A 187 -6.22 2.31 -15.71
N GLU A 188 -4.93 2.59 -15.91
CA GLU A 188 -3.85 1.79 -15.34
C GLU A 188 -3.94 1.69 -13.81
N PHE A 189 -4.09 2.81 -13.10
CA PHE A 189 -4.14 2.80 -11.64
C PHE A 189 -5.39 2.07 -11.12
N LYS A 190 -6.56 2.30 -11.75
CA LYS A 190 -7.80 1.60 -11.39
C LYS A 190 -7.65 0.09 -11.51
N ASN A 191 -7.02 -0.37 -12.60
CA ASN A 191 -6.78 -1.79 -12.85
C ASN A 191 -5.87 -2.44 -11.80
N LEU A 192 -4.98 -1.67 -11.14
CA LEU A 192 -4.18 -2.19 -10.04
C LEU A 192 -5.04 -2.58 -8.83
N PHE A 193 -6.03 -1.78 -8.47
CA PHE A 193 -6.93 -2.07 -7.35
C PHE A 193 -7.95 -3.16 -7.67
N ILE A 194 -8.45 -3.19 -8.92
CA ILE A 194 -9.28 -4.29 -9.40
C ILE A 194 -8.53 -5.62 -9.25
N THR A 195 -7.26 -5.67 -9.69
CA THR A 195 -6.41 -6.86 -9.55
C THR A 195 -6.31 -7.33 -8.09
N ILE A 196 -6.14 -6.42 -7.12
CA ILE A 196 -6.06 -6.79 -5.69
C ILE A 196 -7.37 -7.41 -5.20
N GLU A 197 -8.50 -6.82 -5.55
CA GLU A 197 -9.80 -7.33 -5.13
C GLU A 197 -10.14 -8.68 -5.79
N ASP A 198 -9.79 -8.85 -7.06
CA ASP A 198 -9.90 -10.14 -7.75
C ASP A 198 -9.01 -11.20 -7.12
N VAL A 199 -7.76 -10.86 -6.77
CA VAL A 199 -6.83 -11.73 -6.05
C VAL A 199 -7.42 -12.16 -4.70
N LYS A 200 -7.90 -11.22 -3.88
CA LYS A 200 -8.52 -11.53 -2.58
C LYS A 200 -9.75 -12.43 -2.75
N LYS A 201 -10.59 -12.15 -3.75
CA LYS A 201 -11.79 -12.92 -4.06
C LYS A 201 -11.44 -14.34 -4.53
N ALA A 202 -10.45 -14.48 -5.42
CA ALA A 202 -9.98 -15.75 -5.92
C ALA A 202 -9.46 -16.65 -4.78
N VAL A 203 -8.69 -16.10 -3.84
CA VAL A 203 -8.25 -16.84 -2.65
C VAL A 203 -9.44 -17.27 -1.80
N LYS A 204 -10.35 -16.35 -1.49
CA LYS A 204 -11.54 -16.64 -0.67
C LYS A 204 -12.40 -17.76 -1.27
N LEU A 205 -12.52 -17.79 -2.60
CA LEU A 205 -13.33 -18.76 -3.33
C LEU A 205 -12.54 -19.99 -3.79
N LYS A 206 -11.22 -20.00 -3.62
CA LYS A 206 -10.28 -20.99 -4.21
C LYS A 206 -10.42 -21.12 -5.73
N GLN A 207 -10.63 -19.99 -6.42
CA GLN A 207 -10.83 -19.89 -7.88
C GLN A 207 -9.66 -19.17 -8.54
N TYR A 208 -8.50 -19.81 -8.53
CA TYR A 208 -7.23 -19.22 -8.99
C TYR A 208 -7.13 -19.13 -10.52
N GLU A 209 -7.87 -19.97 -11.24
CA GLU A 209 -7.94 -19.97 -12.70
C GLU A 209 -8.45 -18.64 -13.28
N LYS A 210 -9.22 -17.88 -12.50
CA LYS A 210 -9.76 -16.57 -12.89
C LYS A 210 -8.73 -15.45 -12.85
N LEU A 211 -7.54 -15.72 -12.32
CA LEU A 211 -6.45 -14.76 -12.31
C LEU A 211 -5.62 -14.83 -13.59
N CYS A 212 -5.69 -15.93 -14.34
CA CYS A 212 -5.02 -16.03 -15.63
C CYS A 212 -5.64 -15.01 -16.61
N LEU A 213 -4.76 -14.18 -17.20
CA LEU A 213 -5.13 -13.13 -18.16
C LEU A 213 -5.46 -13.70 -19.54
#